data_AF-T0ZZB4-F1
#
_entry.id   AF-T0ZZB4-F1
#
_cell.length_a   1.000
_cell.length_b   1.000
_cell.length_c   1.000
_cell.angle_alpha   90.00
_cell.angle_beta   90.00
_cell.angle_gamma   90.00
#
_symmetry.space_group_name_H-M   'P 1'
#
loop_
_entity.id
_entity.type
_entity.pdbx_description
1 polymer ?
#
loop_
_entity_poly.entity_id
_entity_poly.type
_entity_poly.pdbx_seq_one_letter_code
_entity_poly.pdbx_strand_id
1 'polypeptide(L)' 'LTNMRASGSDNFEKTAPPTILTLEQALEFIADDEAVEVTPRSVRLRKVVLDHSARARLRKKG' A
#
# COMPACT_ATOMS: atom_id res chain seq x y z
N LEU A 1 -5.32 -14.00 -12.30
CA LEU A 1 -6.61 -14.32 -12.92
C LEU A 1 -6.68 -13.58 -14.25
N THR A 2 -6.47 -14.28 -15.37
CA THR A 2 -6.36 -13.71 -16.72
C THR A 2 -7.54 -14.08 -17.61
N ASN A 3 -8.75 -14.15 -17.04
CA ASN A 3 -9.97 -14.35 -17.83
C ASN A 3 -10.68 -13.00 -18.03
N MET A 4 -10.27 -12.25 -19.05
CA MET A 4 -11.12 -11.21 -19.64
C MET A 4 -11.31 -11.53 -21.12
N ARG A 5 -12.48 -12.08 -21.44
CA ARG A 5 -12.96 -12.38 -22.80
C ARG A 5 -14.28 -11.64 -22.97
N ALA A 6 -14.28 -10.59 -23.81
CA ALA A 6 -15.41 -9.88 -24.46
C ALA A 6 -14.95 -8.43 -24.72
N SER A 7 -14.54 -8.08 -25.94
CA SER A 7 -15.35 -7.35 -26.93
C SER A 7 -16.02 -6.08 -26.38
N GLY A 8 -15.46 -4.92 -26.73
CA GLY A 8 -16.21 -3.67 -26.91
C GLY A 8 -16.67 -2.95 -25.65
N SER A 9 -15.76 -2.26 -24.97
CA SER A 9 -16.01 -0.94 -24.41
C SER A 9 -14.68 -0.29 -24.03
N ASP A 10 -14.38 0.87 -24.62
CA ASP A 10 -13.39 1.79 -24.05
C ASP A 10 -13.97 2.32 -22.73
N ASN A 11 -13.92 1.48 -21.70
CA ASN A 11 -14.18 1.91 -20.34
C ASN A 11 -12.95 2.69 -19.88
N PHE A 12 -13.03 4.02 -19.99
CA PHE A 12 -12.16 4.89 -19.22
C PHE A 12 -12.44 4.63 -17.73
N GLU A 13 -11.64 3.77 -17.10
CA GLU A 13 -11.71 3.53 -15.65
C GLU A 13 -11.39 4.85 -14.94
N LYS A 14 -12.40 5.47 -14.34
CA LYS A 14 -12.22 6.65 -13.50
C LYS A 14 -11.55 6.23 -12.20
N THR A 15 -10.25 6.49 -12.11
CA THR A 15 -9.50 6.32 -10.87
C THR A 15 -9.86 7.44 -9.91
N ALA A 16 -10.30 7.11 -8.69
CA ALA A 16 -10.53 8.09 -7.64
C ALA A 16 -9.21 8.83 -7.29
N PRO A 17 -9.26 10.12 -6.90
CA PRO A 17 -8.06 10.84 -6.50
C PRO A 17 -7.38 10.13 -5.31
N PRO A 18 -6.04 10.13 -5.24
CA PRO A 18 -5.33 9.52 -4.13
C PRO A 18 -5.52 10.32 -2.85
N THR A 19 -5.61 9.62 -1.72
CA THR A 19 -5.53 10.24 -0.40
C THR A 19 -4.09 10.65 -0.11
N ILE A 20 -3.85 11.93 0.07
CA ILE A 20 -2.53 12.47 0.42
C ILE A 20 -2.50 12.67 1.94
N LEU A 21 -1.61 11.95 2.61
CA LEU A 21 -1.40 12.06 4.06
C LEU A 21 -0.27 13.03 4.35
N THR A 22 -0.44 13.88 5.38
CA THR A 22 0.68 14.61 5.98
C THR A 22 1.60 13.66 6.77
N LEU A 23 2.74 14.16 7.24
CA LEU A 23 3.65 13.37 8.07
C LEU A 23 2.97 12.94 9.38
N GLU A 24 2.26 13.87 10.01
CA GLU A 24 1.54 13.64 11.27
C GLU A 24 0.43 12.61 11.08
N GLN A 25 -0.36 12.74 10.01
CA GLN A 25 -1.40 11.78 9.67
C GLN A 25 -0.82 10.40 9.35
N ALA A 26 0.33 10.34 8.66
CA ALA A 26 1.00 9.08 8.37
C ALA A 26 1.51 8.40 9.66
N LEU A 27 2.03 9.17 10.62
CA LEU A 27 2.48 8.66 11.93
C LEU A 27 1.33 8.14 12.80
N GLU A 28 0.17 8.79 12.74
CA GLU A 28 -1.02 8.32 13.45
C GLU A 28 -1.64 7.07 12.79
N PHE A 29 -1.46 6.92 11.47
CA PHE A 29 -2.07 5.85 10.70
C PHE A 29 -1.36 4.49 10.81
N ILE A 30 -0.03 4.47 11.01
CA ILE A 30 0.76 3.23 10.95
C ILE A 30 0.50 2.26 12.11
N ALA A 31 0.57 0.96 11.81
CA ALA A 31 0.60 -0.11 12.80
C ALA A 31 2.03 -0.50 13.24
N ASP A 32 2.15 -1.32 14.27
CA ASP A 32 3.45 -1.76 14.83
C ASP A 32 4.36 -2.52 13.82
N ASP A 33 3.78 -3.15 12.80
CA ASP A 33 4.53 -3.84 11.74
C ASP A 33 4.78 -2.96 10.50
N GLU A 34 4.47 -1.68 10.59
CA GLU A 34 4.60 -0.65 9.55
C GLU A 34 5.60 0.44 9.94
N ALA A 35 6.03 1.20 8.93
CA ALA A 35 6.95 2.30 9.08
C ALA A 35 6.60 3.43 8.11
N VAL A 36 6.89 4.66 8.52
CA VAL A 36 6.83 5.84 7.67
C VAL A 36 8.22 6.11 7.10
N GLU A 37 8.35 6.05 5.78
CA GLU A 37 9.56 6.42 5.06
C GLU A 37 9.51 7.89 4.69
N VAL A 38 10.45 8.67 5.24
CA VAL A 38 10.50 10.12 5.06
C VAL A 38 11.70 10.49 4.19
N THR A 39 11.44 11.28 3.16
CA THR A 39 12.46 11.92 2.32
C THR A 39 12.13 13.41 2.21
N PRO A 40 13.07 14.28 1.79
CA PRO A 40 12.80 15.71 1.69
C PRO A 40 11.63 16.11 0.77
N ARG A 41 11.20 15.23 -0.14
CA ARG A 41 10.15 15.49 -1.12
C ARG A 41 8.90 14.61 -0.96
N SER A 42 8.95 13.58 -0.11
CA SER A 42 7.88 12.61 -0.03
C SER A 42 7.85 11.85 1.29
N VAL A 43 6.64 11.53 1.72
CA VAL A 43 6.33 10.66 2.84
C VAL A 43 5.60 9.44 2.28
N ARG A 44 6.04 8.23 2.63
CA ARG A 44 5.42 6.97 2.17
C ARG A 44 5.19 6.02 3.34
N LEU A 45 4.11 5.25 3.25
CA LEU A 45 3.83 4.14 4.16
C LEU A 45 4.41 2.85 3.61
N ARG A 46 5.01 2.03 4.47
CA ARG A 46 5.55 0.73 4.12
C ARG A 46 5.49 -0.24 5.28
N LYS A 47 5.62 -1.53 4.99
CA LYS A 47 5.84 -2.55 6.03
C LYS A 47 7.30 -2.56 6.46
N VAL A 48 7.55 -2.84 7.73
CA VAL A 48 8.91 -3.03 8.27
C VAL A 48 9.60 -4.18 7.54
N VAL A 49 8.90 -5.30 7.39
CA VAL A 49 9.36 -6.43 6.56
C VAL A 49 8.65 -6.35 5.22
N LEU A 50 9.40 -6.11 4.15
CA LEU A 50 8.81 -5.97 2.81
C LEU A 50 8.34 -7.29 2.23
N ASP A 51 9.18 -8.31 2.37
CA ASP A 51 8.92 -9.64 1.83
C ASP A 51 7.65 -10.22 2.45
N HIS A 52 6.71 -10.59 1.58
CA HIS A 52 5.41 -11.08 2.01
C HIS A 52 5.53 -12.43 2.72
N SER A 53 6.37 -13.34 2.23
CA SER A 53 6.56 -14.67 2.81
C SER A 53 7.26 -14.62 4.17
N ALA A 54 8.19 -13.69 4.35
CA ALA A 54 8.85 -13.43 5.63
C ALA A 54 7.86 -12.84 6.65
N ARG A 55 7.04 -11.87 6.24
CA ARG A 55 5.94 -11.34 7.08
C ARG A 55 4.97 -12.42 7.52
N ALA A 56 4.52 -13.26 6.59
CA ALA A 56 3.60 -14.35 6.91
C ALA A 56 4.18 -15.36 7.91
N ARG A 57 5.50 -15.59 7.86
CA ARG A 57 6.20 -16.45 8.84
C ARG A 57 6.31 -15.79 10.22
N LEU A 58 6.60 -14.49 10.29
CA LEU A 58 6.68 -13.75 11.55
C LEU A 58 5.32 -13.70 12.26
N ARG A 59 4.24 -13.43 11.52
CA ARG A 59 2.87 -13.42 12.06
C ARG A 59 2.40 -14.78 12.60
N LYS A 60 2.98 -15.89 12.15
CA LYS A 60 2.64 -17.25 12.63
C LYS A 60 3.44 -17.67 13.87
N LYS A 61 4.50 -16.94 14.21
CA LYS A 61 5.40 -17.27 15.34
C LYS A 61 5.05 -16.55 16.64
N GLY A 62 4.12 -15.60 16.60
CA GLY A 62 3.48 -14.99 17.79
C GLY A 62 2.05 -15.47 17.91
#